data_AF-A0AAN6Z7V9-F1
#
_entry.id   AF-A0AAN6Z7V9-F1
#
_cell.length_a   1.000
_cell.length_b   1.000
_cell.length_c   1.000
_cell.angle_alpha   90.00
_cell.angle_beta   90.00
_cell.angle_gamma   90.00
#
_symmetry.space_group_name_H-M   'P 1'
#
loop_
_entity.id
_entity.type
_entity.pdbx_description
1 polymer ?
#
loop_
_entity_poly.entity_id
_entity_poly.type
_entity_poly.pdbx_seq_one_letter_code
_entity_poly.pdbx_strand_id
1 'polypeptide(L)'
;MSLGVVRVPLDSLEFPHRRQISFKVRERLGRVFKNLSKAGATEVRLPCTVEEGKFGQILAHLGLSADQLRGTGRKGQKDLPLLTGIRLSCLYGEYLVAATKGNKETSLVIHLFSADLLDPLLELISAFSHEPQQSDGELYQKIVESYRRDEVTYALCMGSLTGPKERNMRMLLRPKNLPMVKALNSLFEIPAMMEQLLLGNIHKWLALHMDEQIINYLNHISVVWKEKICEGKMILMQSLDIDSIRMVQFRMPTVCSGDADTIERLFDNGTLFPSVTDPSGRDMLRRNVLSLDMVIPSFEILQENMHYVGFAARILIRHVVDELPLCKSSKRRSPTIFEVLSSTWTAPVVAQVEANDGELPEIEGPASPSLAFMQLCLACLRLFPWLQDALPPREDWPEDSFKAEVNTQCVAYLLHLAFEIGFRTSKTQAAGSQATYAGPKPPHASLWRKIPDWRGGRPFTRRFWYLRANGFLPRLATTRRRQPNPEFVLRDMMTAFFGEHASIFRQGLEDTEDMEDTLMDDVVGDGSALGPEDEQGGAPTVARRAPGDKIRPRSLYFGSAAKARHNKATSVTAKAPQQDAAGIPRREAARSVIGR
;
A
#
# COMPACT_ATOMS: atom_id res chain seq x y z
N MET A 1 -29.53 -17.40 -7.60
CA MET A 1 -29.62 -16.29 -8.59
C MET A 1 -30.69 -15.26 -8.20
N SER A 2 -30.58 -14.00 -8.67
CA SER A 2 -31.60 -12.95 -8.48
C SER A 2 -32.88 -13.28 -9.28
N LEU A 3 -34.04 -13.25 -8.63
CA LEU A 3 -35.34 -13.61 -9.20
C LEU A 3 -36.18 -12.41 -9.62
N GLY A 4 -35.94 -11.23 -9.03
CA GLY A 4 -36.66 -10.01 -9.36
C GLY A 4 -36.87 -9.12 -8.14
N VAL A 5 -37.58 -8.01 -8.34
CA VAL A 5 -37.92 -7.03 -7.29
C VAL A 5 -39.42 -6.81 -7.25
N VAL A 6 -39.99 -6.78 -6.05
CA VAL A 6 -41.43 -6.61 -5.77
C VAL A 6 -41.62 -5.59 -4.65
N ARG A 7 -42.80 -4.97 -4.54
CA ARG A 7 -43.24 -4.27 -3.33
C ARG A 7 -44.09 -5.21 -2.50
N VAL A 8 -43.90 -5.21 -1.18
CA VAL A 8 -44.60 -6.13 -0.27
C VAL A 8 -45.13 -5.34 0.92
N PRO A 9 -46.40 -5.51 1.31
CA PRO A 9 -46.94 -4.94 2.54
C PRO A 9 -46.14 -5.37 3.77
N LEU A 10 -46.01 -4.48 4.76
CA LEU A 10 -45.24 -4.76 5.98
C LEU A 10 -45.72 -6.02 6.72
N ASP A 11 -47.03 -6.27 6.69
CA ASP A 11 -47.68 -7.39 7.41
C ASP A 11 -47.46 -8.75 6.73
N SER A 12 -46.97 -8.74 5.49
CA SER A 12 -46.63 -9.94 4.72
C SER A 12 -45.17 -10.37 4.91
N LEU A 13 -44.41 -9.70 5.78
CA LEU A 13 -42.99 -10.02 6.02
C LEU A 13 -42.80 -10.75 7.36
N GLU A 14 -42.11 -11.88 7.31
CA GLU A 14 -41.75 -12.66 8.49
C GLU A 14 -40.23 -12.70 8.66
N PHE A 15 -39.77 -12.64 9.92
CA PHE A 15 -38.35 -12.66 10.27
C PHE A 15 -38.08 -13.84 11.21
N PRO A 16 -37.96 -15.07 10.67
CA PRO A 16 -37.76 -16.26 11.49
C PRO A 16 -36.42 -16.24 12.26
N HIS A 17 -35.43 -15.50 11.76
CA HIS A 17 -34.10 -15.38 12.36
C HIS A 17 -33.94 -14.05 13.13
N ARG A 18 -34.70 -13.86 14.22
CA ARG A 18 -34.74 -12.60 15.03
C ARG A 18 -33.44 -12.21 15.76
N ARG A 19 -32.29 -12.82 15.44
CA ARG A 19 -31.02 -12.40 16.05
C ARG A 19 -30.80 -10.93 15.71
N GLN A 20 -30.51 -10.10 16.71
CA GLN A 20 -30.17 -8.69 16.50
C GLN A 20 -28.84 -8.61 15.73
N ILE A 21 -28.94 -8.57 14.40
CA ILE A 21 -27.79 -8.40 13.52
C ILE A 21 -27.23 -6.99 13.77
N SER A 22 -25.95 -6.90 14.14
CA SER A 22 -25.31 -5.62 14.41
C SER A 22 -25.36 -4.67 13.20
N PHE A 23 -25.32 -3.36 13.43
CA PHE A 23 -25.34 -2.36 12.35
C PHE A 23 -24.26 -2.62 11.28
N LYS A 24 -23.06 -3.03 11.68
CA LYS A 24 -21.95 -3.35 10.77
C LYS A 24 -22.26 -4.54 9.85
N VAL A 25 -22.88 -5.59 10.39
CA VAL A 25 -23.26 -6.77 9.61
C VAL A 25 -24.37 -6.42 8.62
N ARG A 26 -25.35 -5.59 9.03
CA ARG A 26 -26.39 -5.08 8.12
C ARG A 26 -25.83 -4.29 6.94
N GLU A 27 -24.88 -3.40 7.20
CA GLU A 27 -24.22 -2.61 6.14
C GLU A 27 -23.47 -3.50 5.14
N ARG A 28 -22.80 -4.55 5.63
CA ARG A 28 -22.12 -5.56 4.79
C ARG A 28 -23.10 -6.35 3.94
N LEU A 29 -24.17 -6.87 4.55
CA LEU A 29 -25.23 -7.60 3.82
C LEU A 29 -25.85 -6.74 2.72
N GLY A 30 -26.17 -5.46 3.02
CA GLY A 30 -26.66 -4.53 2.00
C GLY A 30 -25.74 -4.41 0.78
N ARG A 31 -24.41 -4.49 0.96
CA ARG A 31 -23.44 -4.53 -0.14
C ARG A 31 -23.45 -5.86 -0.90
N VAL A 32 -23.53 -6.99 -0.22
CA VAL A 32 -23.66 -8.33 -0.84
C VAL A 32 -24.85 -8.35 -1.80
N PHE A 33 -26.04 -7.97 -1.33
CA PHE A 33 -27.24 -7.97 -2.16
C PHE A 33 -27.18 -6.94 -3.29
N LYS A 34 -26.53 -5.79 -3.07
CA LYS A 34 -26.24 -4.84 -4.14
C LYS A 34 -25.33 -5.44 -5.23
N ASN A 35 -24.36 -6.27 -4.85
CA ASN A 35 -23.48 -6.94 -5.81
C ASN A 35 -24.20 -8.08 -6.55
N LEU A 36 -25.01 -8.89 -5.86
CA LEU A 36 -25.82 -9.96 -6.46
C LEU A 36 -26.92 -9.45 -7.40
N SER A 37 -27.42 -8.24 -7.17
CA SER A 37 -28.57 -7.70 -7.90
C SER A 37 -28.23 -7.10 -9.26
N LYS A 38 -26.94 -6.98 -9.64
CA LYS A 38 -26.43 -6.14 -10.77
C LYS A 38 -26.95 -4.69 -10.76
N ALA A 39 -27.72 -4.29 -9.75
CA ALA A 39 -28.54 -3.09 -9.72
C ALA A 39 -27.91 -2.09 -8.75
N GLY A 40 -27.44 -0.98 -9.29
CA GLY A 40 -27.05 0.18 -8.49
C GLY A 40 -28.27 0.91 -7.91
N ALA A 41 -29.09 0.22 -7.13
CA ALA A 41 -30.28 0.79 -6.51
C ALA A 41 -29.90 1.77 -5.41
N THR A 42 -30.55 2.93 -5.43
CA THR A 42 -30.43 4.01 -4.44
C THR A 42 -31.33 3.77 -3.22
N GLU A 43 -32.34 2.92 -3.36
CA GLU A 43 -33.27 2.52 -2.29
C GLU A 43 -32.78 1.25 -1.57
N VAL A 44 -33.02 1.19 -0.26
CA VAL A 44 -32.73 0.03 0.57
C VAL A 44 -33.71 -1.09 0.22
N ARG A 45 -33.24 -2.08 -0.55
CA ARG A 45 -34.02 -3.28 -0.88
C ARG A 45 -33.81 -4.33 0.18
N LEU A 46 -34.90 -4.88 0.72
CA LEU A 46 -34.82 -5.98 1.66
C LEU A 46 -34.65 -7.30 0.89
N PRO A 47 -33.63 -8.11 1.16
CA PRO A 47 -33.45 -9.38 0.48
C PRO A 47 -34.33 -10.47 1.09
N CYS A 48 -34.95 -11.27 0.23
CA CYS A 48 -35.73 -12.45 0.60
C CYS A 48 -35.31 -13.64 -0.26
N THR A 49 -34.99 -14.77 0.37
CA THR A 49 -34.79 -16.04 -0.33
C THR A 49 -36.14 -16.72 -0.53
N VAL A 50 -36.36 -17.34 -1.69
CA VAL A 50 -37.62 -17.96 -2.08
C VAL A 50 -37.34 -19.32 -2.70
N GLU A 51 -37.99 -20.35 -2.17
CA GLU A 51 -37.97 -21.71 -2.72
C GLU A 51 -38.70 -21.78 -4.07
N GLU A 52 -38.32 -22.73 -4.93
CA GLU A 52 -38.84 -22.84 -6.29
C GLU A 52 -40.37 -22.96 -6.35
N GLY A 53 -40.97 -23.78 -5.47
CA GLY A 53 -42.43 -23.93 -5.40
C GLY A 53 -43.15 -22.63 -5.04
N LYS A 54 -42.58 -21.85 -4.12
CA LYS A 54 -43.12 -20.55 -3.71
C LYS A 54 -42.87 -19.47 -4.76
N PHE A 55 -41.77 -19.56 -5.50
CA PHE A 55 -41.51 -18.68 -6.65
C PHE A 55 -42.56 -18.88 -7.74
N GLY A 56 -42.93 -20.13 -8.04
CA GLY A 56 -44.04 -20.43 -8.97
C GLY A 56 -45.37 -19.80 -8.54
N GLN A 57 -45.69 -19.84 -7.25
CA GLN A 57 -46.89 -19.17 -6.70
C GLN A 57 -46.84 -17.65 -6.87
N ILE A 58 -45.67 -17.04 -6.63
CA ILE A 58 -45.47 -15.59 -6.83
C ILE A 58 -45.69 -15.20 -8.29
N LEU A 59 -45.15 -15.97 -9.24
CA LEU A 59 -45.34 -15.72 -10.67
C LEU A 59 -46.81 -15.82 -11.07
N ALA A 60 -47.49 -16.87 -10.61
CA ALA A 60 -48.92 -17.07 -10.86
C ALA A 60 -49.77 -15.93 -10.27
N HIS A 61 -49.45 -15.49 -9.04
CA HIS A 61 -50.18 -14.44 -8.35
C HIS A 61 -49.99 -13.06 -9.00
N LEU A 62 -48.78 -12.76 -9.47
CA LEU A 62 -48.47 -11.50 -10.15
C LEU A 62 -48.90 -11.51 -11.63
N GLY A 63 -49.25 -12.66 -12.19
CA GLY A 63 -49.52 -12.81 -13.62
C GLY A 63 -48.30 -12.51 -14.50
N LEU A 64 -47.09 -12.74 -13.99
CA LEU A 64 -45.83 -12.42 -14.66
C LEU A 64 -45.09 -13.69 -15.05
N SER A 65 -44.38 -13.64 -16.18
CA SER A 65 -43.36 -14.64 -16.49
C SER A 65 -42.10 -14.42 -15.63
N ALA A 66 -41.30 -15.48 -15.48
CA ALA A 66 -40.04 -15.40 -14.74
C ALA A 66 -39.10 -14.31 -15.30
N ASP A 67 -39.09 -14.10 -16.62
CA ASP A 67 -38.24 -13.10 -17.26
C ASP A 67 -38.77 -11.67 -17.09
N GLN A 68 -40.10 -11.49 -17.08
CA GLN A 68 -40.72 -10.20 -16.75
C GLN A 68 -40.39 -9.79 -15.31
N LEU A 69 -40.51 -10.72 -14.36
CA LEU A 69 -40.18 -10.47 -12.96
C LEU A 69 -38.67 -10.21 -12.76
N ARG A 70 -37.79 -10.96 -13.43
CA ARG A 70 -36.34 -10.67 -13.44
C ARG A 70 -36.05 -9.26 -14.00
N GLY A 71 -36.85 -8.81 -14.97
CA GLY A 71 -36.78 -7.48 -15.57
C GLY A 71 -37.00 -6.33 -14.58
N THR A 72 -37.77 -6.53 -13.50
CA THR A 72 -38.07 -5.48 -12.50
C THR A 72 -36.85 -5.09 -11.67
N GLY A 73 -35.79 -5.91 -11.68
CA GLY A 73 -34.52 -5.59 -11.03
C GLY A 73 -33.68 -4.50 -11.72
N ARG A 74 -34.03 -4.12 -12.96
CA ARG A 74 -33.27 -3.16 -13.77
C ARG A 74 -33.30 -1.74 -13.18
N LYS A 75 -32.24 -0.98 -13.46
CA LYS A 75 -32.04 0.38 -12.93
C LYS A 75 -33.07 1.34 -13.54
N GLY A 76 -33.86 2.02 -12.70
CA GLY A 76 -34.83 3.04 -13.13
C GLY A 76 -36.28 2.58 -13.26
N GLN A 77 -36.59 1.30 -13.00
CA GLN A 77 -37.95 0.79 -12.93
C GLN A 77 -38.69 1.42 -11.72
N LYS A 78 -39.71 2.24 -11.96
CA LYS A 78 -40.52 2.86 -10.89
C LYS A 78 -41.74 2.03 -10.52
N ASP A 79 -42.31 1.33 -11.50
CA ASP A 79 -43.48 0.47 -11.29
C ASP A 79 -43.03 -0.94 -10.93
N LEU A 80 -42.94 -1.17 -9.62
CA LEU A 80 -42.65 -2.47 -9.04
C LEU A 80 -43.97 -3.20 -8.74
N PRO A 81 -44.09 -4.48 -9.12
CA PRO A 81 -45.30 -5.25 -8.85
C PRO A 81 -45.54 -5.37 -7.34
N LEU A 82 -46.76 -5.10 -6.91
CA LEU A 82 -47.18 -5.25 -5.52
C LEU A 82 -47.60 -6.70 -5.27
N LEU A 83 -46.89 -7.37 -4.38
CA LEU A 83 -47.17 -8.74 -3.96
C LEU A 83 -47.95 -8.71 -2.64
N THR A 84 -49.24 -9.02 -2.71
CA THR A 84 -50.13 -9.16 -1.56
C THR A 84 -50.47 -10.63 -1.32
N GLY A 85 -51.00 -10.97 -0.14
CA GLY A 85 -51.50 -12.32 0.16
C GLY A 85 -50.45 -13.43 0.34
N ILE A 86 -49.20 -13.22 -0.10
CA ILE A 86 -48.10 -14.18 0.07
C ILE A 86 -47.14 -13.68 1.14
N ARG A 87 -46.92 -14.49 2.19
CA ARG A 87 -45.93 -14.19 3.23
C ARG A 87 -44.52 -14.50 2.77
N LEU A 88 -43.58 -13.59 2.98
CA LEU A 88 -42.18 -13.73 2.63
C LEU A 88 -41.29 -13.78 3.87
N SER A 89 -40.36 -14.72 3.89
CA SER A 89 -39.42 -14.90 5.00
C SER A 89 -38.12 -14.17 4.69
N CYS A 90 -37.85 -13.11 5.45
CA CYS A 90 -36.68 -12.26 5.27
C CYS A 90 -35.59 -12.62 6.28
N LEU A 91 -34.34 -12.63 5.82
CA LEU A 91 -33.18 -13.00 6.65
C LEU A 91 -32.86 -11.94 7.72
N TYR A 92 -33.15 -10.67 7.42
CA TYR A 92 -32.98 -9.52 8.32
C TYR A 92 -33.85 -8.37 7.84
N GLY A 93 -33.97 -7.31 8.65
CA GLY A 93 -34.73 -6.10 8.25
C GLY A 93 -35.86 -5.69 9.17
N GLU A 94 -36.03 -6.38 10.31
CA GLU A 94 -37.10 -6.10 11.27
C GLU A 94 -37.10 -4.63 11.74
N TYR A 95 -35.93 -4.01 11.87
CA TYR A 95 -35.78 -2.59 12.20
C TYR A 95 -36.26 -1.65 11.08
N LEU A 96 -36.17 -2.04 9.80
CA LEU A 96 -36.71 -1.24 8.69
C LEU A 96 -38.23 -1.28 8.74
N VAL A 97 -38.81 -2.46 8.98
CA VAL A 97 -40.25 -2.58 9.22
C VAL A 97 -40.68 -1.71 10.40
N ALA A 98 -39.94 -1.73 11.51
CA ALA A 98 -40.23 -0.90 12.68
C ALA A 98 -40.08 0.62 12.40
N ALA A 99 -39.07 1.04 11.64
CA ALA A 99 -38.85 2.44 11.28
C ALA A 99 -39.90 2.95 10.27
N THR A 100 -40.33 2.10 9.34
CA THR A 100 -41.33 2.45 8.31
C THR A 100 -42.75 2.45 8.86
N LYS A 101 -43.05 1.70 9.94
CA LYS A 101 -44.34 1.77 10.66
C LYS A 101 -44.69 3.17 11.19
N GLY A 102 -43.71 4.07 11.33
CA GLY A 102 -43.92 5.47 11.71
C GLY A 102 -44.19 6.43 10.54
N ASN A 103 -44.06 5.99 9.29
CA ASN A 103 -44.29 6.78 8.08
C ASN A 103 -45.62 6.41 7.41
N LYS A 104 -46.11 7.25 6.48
CA LYS A 104 -47.30 6.96 5.64
C LYS A 104 -47.11 5.79 4.65
N GLU A 105 -45.95 5.14 4.64
CA GLU A 105 -45.57 4.13 3.66
C GLU A 105 -45.88 2.73 4.19
N THR A 106 -46.78 1.98 3.53
CA THR A 106 -47.30 0.68 3.99
C THR A 106 -46.64 -0.54 3.33
N SER A 107 -45.66 -0.31 2.45
CA SER A 107 -44.97 -1.37 1.71
C SER A 107 -43.46 -1.12 1.61
N LEU A 108 -42.69 -2.21 1.59
CA LEU A 108 -41.23 -2.20 1.37
C LEU A 108 -40.88 -2.83 0.03
N VAL A 109 -39.78 -2.37 -0.54
CA VAL A 109 -39.20 -2.97 -1.75
C VAL A 109 -38.38 -4.19 -1.35
N ILE A 110 -38.79 -5.36 -1.83
CA ILE A 110 -38.14 -6.65 -1.57
C ILE A 110 -37.45 -7.14 -2.84
N HIS A 111 -36.20 -7.57 -2.70
CA HIS A 111 -35.46 -8.25 -3.75
C HIS A 111 -35.51 -9.75 -3.50
N LEU A 112 -36.11 -10.49 -4.43
CA LEU A 112 -36.26 -11.94 -4.37
C LEU A 112 -35.01 -12.63 -4.91
N PHE A 113 -34.52 -13.62 -4.16
CA PHE A 113 -33.36 -14.45 -4.48
C PHE A 113 -33.74 -15.92 -4.38
N SER A 114 -33.07 -16.80 -5.14
CA SER A 114 -33.25 -18.26 -5.01
C SER A 114 -32.90 -18.73 -3.59
N ALA A 115 -33.61 -19.75 -3.11
CA ALA A 115 -33.32 -20.43 -1.86
C ALA A 115 -31.90 -21.03 -1.81
N ASP A 116 -31.28 -21.36 -2.95
CA ASP A 116 -29.89 -21.86 -3.01
C ASP A 116 -28.86 -20.88 -2.42
N LEU A 117 -29.23 -19.60 -2.25
CA LEU A 117 -28.38 -18.59 -1.63
C LEU A 117 -28.50 -18.57 -0.11
N LEU A 118 -29.46 -19.31 0.48
CA LEU A 118 -29.75 -19.28 1.90
C LEU A 118 -28.55 -19.73 2.73
N ASP A 119 -28.00 -20.92 2.44
CA ASP A 119 -26.88 -21.48 3.22
C ASP A 119 -25.61 -20.62 3.12
N PRO A 120 -25.15 -20.19 1.92
CA PRO A 120 -23.99 -19.30 1.81
C PRO A 120 -24.19 -17.95 2.51
N LEU A 121 -25.42 -17.42 2.53
CA LEU A 121 -25.73 -16.17 3.22
C LEU A 121 -25.75 -16.36 4.74
N LEU A 122 -26.27 -17.48 5.24
CA LEU A 122 -26.27 -17.80 6.67
C LEU A 122 -24.84 -18.04 7.19
N GLU A 123 -24.00 -18.75 6.44
CA GLU A 123 -22.57 -18.86 6.71
C GLU A 123 -21.91 -17.48 6.77
N LEU A 124 -22.18 -16.62 5.80
CA LEU A 124 -21.61 -15.27 5.78
C LEU A 124 -22.08 -14.41 6.97
N ILE A 125 -23.37 -14.50 7.34
CA ILE A 125 -23.91 -13.83 8.52
C ILE A 125 -23.24 -14.34 9.79
N SER A 126 -23.02 -15.65 9.90
CA SER A 126 -22.30 -16.29 11.00
C SER A 126 -20.86 -15.78 11.07
N ALA A 127 -20.13 -15.80 9.95
CA ALA A 127 -18.75 -15.32 9.83
C ALA A 127 -18.63 -13.83 10.21
N PHE A 128 -19.58 -13.00 9.79
CA PHE A 128 -19.63 -11.58 10.20
C PHE A 128 -19.90 -11.36 11.69
N SER A 129 -20.49 -12.34 12.38
CA SER A 129 -20.93 -12.24 13.76
C SER A 129 -19.93 -12.84 14.76
N HIS A 130 -19.18 -13.88 14.36
CA HIS A 130 -18.43 -14.71 15.30
C HIS A 130 -16.99 -15.08 14.92
N GLU A 131 -16.52 -14.83 13.69
CA GLU A 131 -15.16 -15.25 13.27
C GLU A 131 -14.15 -14.09 13.12
N PRO A 132 -12.84 -14.37 13.26
CA PRO A 132 -11.81 -13.45 12.83
C PRO A 132 -12.01 -13.15 11.34
N GLN A 133 -12.03 -11.86 11.03
CA GLN A 133 -12.27 -11.38 9.67
C GLN A 133 -11.20 -11.96 8.73
N GLN A 134 -11.64 -12.69 7.68
CA GLN A 134 -10.76 -13.18 6.60
C GLN A 134 -9.77 -12.10 6.17
N SER A 135 -8.54 -12.52 5.86
CA SER A 135 -7.50 -11.59 5.47
C SER A 135 -7.87 -10.91 4.14
N ASP A 136 -7.30 -9.73 3.91
CA ASP A 136 -7.48 -9.01 2.65
C ASP A 136 -6.95 -9.84 1.45
N GLY A 137 -5.91 -10.67 1.67
CA GLY A 137 -5.36 -11.61 0.69
C GLY A 137 -6.29 -12.75 0.32
N GLU A 138 -6.90 -13.40 1.31
CA GLU A 138 -7.87 -14.49 1.09
C GLU A 138 -9.08 -13.99 0.31
N LEU A 139 -9.62 -12.83 0.70
CA LEU A 139 -10.72 -12.19 -0.02
C LEU A 139 -10.31 -11.81 -1.43
N TYR A 140 -9.11 -11.27 -1.62
CA TYR A 140 -8.58 -10.94 -2.94
C TYR A 140 -8.54 -12.17 -3.86
N GLN A 141 -7.94 -13.27 -3.40
CA GLN A 141 -7.82 -14.50 -4.17
C GLN A 141 -9.20 -15.05 -4.58
N LYS A 142 -10.12 -15.20 -3.62
CA LYS A 142 -11.50 -15.66 -3.90
C LYS A 142 -12.22 -14.75 -4.88
N ILE A 143 -12.06 -13.42 -4.77
CA ILE A 143 -12.66 -12.45 -5.70
C ILE A 143 -12.12 -12.65 -7.11
N VAL A 144 -10.81 -12.82 -7.27
CA VAL A 144 -10.17 -13.00 -8.58
C VAL A 144 -10.56 -14.33 -9.21
N GLU A 145 -10.55 -15.43 -8.45
CA GLU A 145 -10.91 -16.77 -8.92
C GLU A 145 -12.38 -16.87 -9.32
N SER A 146 -13.28 -16.22 -8.58
CA SER A 146 -14.72 -16.18 -8.88
C SER A 146 -15.07 -15.16 -9.97
N TYR A 147 -14.19 -14.22 -10.31
CA TYR A 147 -14.48 -13.15 -11.26
C TYR A 147 -14.91 -13.69 -12.62
N ARG A 148 -16.15 -13.40 -13.02
CA ARG A 148 -16.82 -13.89 -14.26
C ARG A 148 -17.06 -15.40 -14.34
N ARG A 149 -16.71 -16.18 -13.31
CA ARG A 149 -16.92 -17.63 -13.25
C ARG A 149 -18.04 -18.00 -12.27
N ASP A 150 -18.04 -17.38 -11.10
CA ASP A 150 -19.02 -17.59 -10.05
C ASP A 150 -19.51 -16.23 -9.54
N GLU A 151 -20.70 -15.84 -10.02
CA GLU A 151 -21.31 -14.57 -9.68
C GLU A 151 -21.69 -14.48 -8.19
N VAL A 152 -22.01 -15.63 -7.57
CA VAL A 152 -22.45 -15.70 -6.18
C VAL A 152 -21.26 -15.48 -5.25
N THR A 153 -20.21 -16.28 -5.40
CA THR A 153 -18.99 -16.15 -4.58
C THR A 153 -18.35 -14.78 -4.76
N TYR A 154 -18.30 -14.27 -5.99
CA TYR A 154 -17.79 -12.92 -6.25
C TYR A 154 -18.58 -11.85 -5.48
N ALA A 155 -19.92 -11.91 -5.53
CA ALA A 155 -20.75 -10.92 -4.85
C ALA A 155 -20.66 -11.00 -3.31
N LEU A 156 -20.58 -12.22 -2.76
CA LEU A 156 -20.38 -12.47 -1.33
C LEU A 156 -19.03 -11.91 -0.86
N CYS A 157 -17.94 -12.23 -1.55
CA CYS A 157 -16.60 -11.75 -1.19
C CYS A 157 -16.49 -10.22 -1.34
N MET A 158 -17.03 -9.64 -2.41
CA MET A 158 -17.06 -8.19 -2.61
C MET A 158 -17.89 -7.47 -1.53
N GLY A 159 -18.99 -8.06 -1.07
CA GLY A 159 -19.82 -7.49 0.00
C GLY A 159 -19.17 -7.58 1.39
N SER A 160 -18.27 -8.54 1.59
CA SER A 160 -17.49 -8.74 2.81
C SER A 160 -16.45 -7.65 3.05
N LEU A 161 -16.02 -6.98 1.98
CA LEU A 161 -15.11 -5.84 2.05
C LEU A 161 -15.79 -4.61 2.68
N THR A 162 -14.96 -3.71 3.23
CA THR A 162 -15.42 -2.34 3.56
C THR A 162 -15.67 -1.56 2.27
N GLY A 163 -16.53 -0.54 2.31
CA GLY A 163 -16.83 0.29 1.13
C GLY A 163 -15.59 0.81 0.39
N PRO A 164 -14.56 1.36 1.09
CA PRO A 164 -13.30 1.74 0.47
C PRO A 164 -12.55 0.58 -0.18
N LYS A 165 -12.42 -0.57 0.49
CA LYS A 165 -11.72 -1.75 -0.06
C LYS A 165 -12.45 -2.32 -1.29
N GLU A 166 -13.77 -2.37 -1.25
CA GLU A 166 -14.60 -2.78 -2.38
C GLU A 166 -14.40 -1.85 -3.60
N ARG A 167 -14.36 -0.53 -3.38
CA ARG A 167 -14.04 0.44 -4.44
C ARG A 167 -12.65 0.21 -5.02
N ASN A 168 -11.65 -0.02 -4.16
CA ASN A 168 -10.28 -0.29 -4.59
C ASN A 168 -10.22 -1.57 -5.42
N MET A 169 -10.91 -2.64 -5.02
CA MET A 169 -11.02 -3.87 -5.80
C MET A 169 -11.66 -3.66 -7.16
N ARG A 170 -12.76 -2.91 -7.23
CA ARG A 170 -13.38 -2.56 -8.53
C ARG A 170 -12.45 -1.72 -9.41
N MET A 171 -11.56 -0.92 -8.82
CA MET A 171 -10.54 -0.17 -9.58
C MET A 171 -9.44 -1.10 -10.09
N LEU A 172 -8.96 -2.02 -9.24
CA LEU A 172 -7.93 -3.00 -9.56
C LEU A 172 -8.33 -3.96 -10.68
N LEU A 173 -9.57 -4.46 -10.66
CA LEU A 173 -10.08 -5.41 -11.66
C LEU A 173 -10.45 -4.78 -13.01
N ARG A 174 -10.17 -3.49 -13.23
CA ARG A 174 -10.40 -2.86 -14.54
C ARG A 174 -9.42 -3.44 -15.56
N PRO A 175 -9.81 -3.56 -16.85
CA PRO A 175 -8.94 -4.13 -17.89
C PRO A 175 -7.55 -3.48 -17.95
N LYS A 176 -7.46 -2.18 -17.73
CA LYS A 176 -6.21 -1.43 -17.71
C LYS A 176 -5.20 -1.83 -16.63
N ASN A 177 -5.67 -2.42 -15.53
CA ASN A 177 -4.85 -2.74 -14.36
C ASN A 177 -4.57 -4.25 -14.28
N LEU A 178 -4.95 -5.03 -15.30
CA LEU A 178 -4.71 -6.47 -15.36
C LEU A 178 -3.23 -6.87 -15.27
N PRO A 179 -2.25 -6.10 -15.78
CA PRO A 179 -0.85 -6.42 -15.55
C PRO A 179 -0.48 -6.47 -14.06
N MET A 180 -1.00 -5.52 -13.26
CA MET A 180 -0.78 -5.51 -11.81
C MET A 180 -1.52 -6.66 -11.11
N VAL A 181 -2.72 -7.03 -11.58
CA VAL A 181 -3.44 -8.24 -11.12
C VAL A 181 -2.62 -9.50 -11.40
N LYS A 182 -2.02 -9.62 -12.59
CA LYS A 182 -1.18 -10.76 -12.96
C LYS A 182 0.04 -10.87 -12.03
N ALA A 183 0.69 -9.74 -11.73
CA ALA A 183 1.83 -9.71 -10.82
C ALA A 183 1.43 -10.10 -9.39
N LEU A 184 0.29 -9.61 -8.88
CA LEU A 184 -0.24 -10.02 -7.58
C LEU A 184 -0.60 -11.51 -7.53
N ASN A 185 -1.29 -12.02 -8.55
CA ASN A 185 -1.68 -13.43 -8.63
C ASN A 185 -0.48 -14.39 -8.67
N SER A 186 0.69 -13.91 -9.11
CA SER A 186 1.90 -14.73 -9.05
C SER A 186 2.20 -15.19 -7.61
N LEU A 187 1.76 -14.46 -6.58
CA LEU A 187 2.01 -14.79 -5.18
C LEU A 187 0.99 -15.77 -4.57
N PHE A 188 -0.03 -16.24 -5.31
CA PHE A 188 -1.05 -17.17 -4.79
C PHE A 188 -0.50 -18.50 -4.29
N GLU A 189 0.62 -18.95 -4.84
CA GLU A 189 1.28 -20.19 -4.41
C GLU A 189 1.94 -20.08 -3.03
N ILE A 190 1.97 -18.87 -2.45
CA ILE A 190 2.53 -18.56 -1.13
C ILE A 190 1.44 -17.90 -0.27
N PRO A 191 0.54 -18.69 0.35
CA PRO A 191 -0.59 -18.15 1.12
C PRO A 191 -0.18 -17.15 2.20
N ALA A 192 0.88 -17.46 2.96
CA ALA A 192 1.42 -16.60 4.01
C ALA A 192 1.91 -15.23 3.51
N MET A 193 2.35 -15.13 2.25
CA MET A 193 2.67 -13.84 1.64
C MET A 193 1.38 -13.08 1.32
N MET A 194 0.39 -13.75 0.73
CA MET A 194 -0.90 -13.14 0.39
C MET A 194 -1.63 -12.57 1.61
N GLU A 195 -1.51 -13.20 2.79
CA GLU A 195 -2.09 -12.69 4.03
C GLU A 195 -1.61 -11.28 4.42
N GLN A 196 -0.44 -10.85 3.94
CA GLN A 196 0.09 -9.49 4.18
C GLN A 196 -0.47 -8.44 3.21
N LEU A 197 -1.23 -8.84 2.19
CA LEU A 197 -1.83 -7.93 1.23
C LEU A 197 -2.83 -7.00 1.94
N LEU A 198 -2.69 -5.69 1.77
CA LEU A 198 -3.62 -4.69 2.27
C LEU A 198 -4.40 -4.03 1.13
N LEU A 199 -5.64 -4.49 0.88
CA LEU A 199 -6.52 -3.92 -0.15
C LEU A 199 -6.84 -2.44 0.09
N GLY A 200 -6.70 -2.01 1.34
CA GLY A 200 -6.77 -0.60 1.72
C GLY A 200 -5.76 0.28 0.96
N ASN A 201 -4.59 -0.24 0.59
CA ASN A 201 -3.51 0.55 -0.02
C ASN A 201 -3.50 0.59 -1.56
N ILE A 202 -4.29 -0.25 -2.23
CA ILE A 202 -4.33 -0.35 -3.70
C ILE A 202 -4.61 1.00 -4.40
N HIS A 203 -5.48 1.85 -3.83
CA HIS A 203 -5.72 3.18 -4.41
C HIS A 203 -4.49 4.08 -4.38
N LYS A 204 -3.60 3.91 -3.40
CA LYS A 204 -2.33 4.64 -3.31
C LYS A 204 -1.39 4.18 -4.43
N TRP A 205 -1.31 2.88 -4.67
CA TRP A 205 -0.47 2.29 -5.72
C TRP A 205 -0.86 2.86 -7.09
N LEU A 206 -2.16 2.81 -7.41
CA LEU A 206 -2.70 3.31 -8.67
C LEU A 206 -2.58 4.83 -8.84
N ALA A 207 -2.47 5.59 -7.74
CA ALA A 207 -2.34 7.04 -7.78
C ALA A 207 -0.90 7.51 -8.06
N LEU A 208 0.09 6.62 -7.96
CA LEU A 208 1.49 6.95 -8.20
C LEU A 208 1.86 7.05 -9.68
N HIS A 209 1.08 6.43 -10.58
CA HIS A 209 1.38 6.36 -12.00
C HIS A 209 2.79 5.78 -12.29
N MET A 210 3.20 4.79 -11.49
CA MET A 210 4.48 4.04 -11.59
C MET A 210 4.19 2.54 -11.71
N ASP A 211 3.26 2.18 -12.59
CA ASP A 211 2.72 0.83 -12.71
C ASP A 211 3.82 -0.19 -13.03
N GLU A 212 4.76 0.16 -13.91
CA GLU A 212 5.89 -0.70 -14.30
C GLU A 212 6.77 -1.01 -13.08
N GLN A 213 7.08 -0.01 -12.26
CA GLN A 213 7.95 -0.19 -11.11
C GLN A 213 7.29 -1.02 -10.01
N ILE A 214 6.00 -0.83 -9.78
CA ILE A 214 5.24 -1.62 -8.79
C ILE A 214 5.14 -3.09 -9.25
N ILE A 215 4.90 -3.33 -10.54
CA ILE A 215 4.87 -4.68 -11.12
C ILE A 215 6.23 -5.36 -10.96
N ASN A 216 7.33 -4.66 -11.25
CA ASN A 216 8.68 -5.19 -11.06
C ASN A 216 8.93 -5.62 -9.62
N TYR A 217 8.52 -4.80 -8.64
CA TYR A 217 8.71 -5.14 -7.23
C TYR A 217 7.86 -6.36 -6.81
N LEU A 218 6.61 -6.46 -7.28
CA LEU A 218 5.78 -7.64 -7.03
C LEU A 218 6.39 -8.91 -7.60
N ASN A 219 6.91 -8.84 -8.83
CA ASN A 219 7.62 -9.95 -9.45
C ASN A 219 8.91 -10.29 -8.69
N HIS A 220 9.64 -9.29 -8.18
CA HIS A 220 10.81 -9.49 -7.34
C HIS A 220 10.48 -10.26 -6.06
N ILE A 221 9.40 -9.91 -5.36
CA ILE A 221 8.90 -10.69 -4.20
C ILE A 221 8.65 -12.14 -4.63
N SER A 222 7.93 -12.35 -5.74
CA SER A 222 7.62 -13.70 -6.22
C SER A 222 8.89 -14.50 -6.53
N VAL A 223 9.84 -13.94 -7.27
CA VAL A 223 11.07 -14.65 -7.66
C VAL A 223 11.90 -15.00 -6.43
N VAL A 224 12.07 -14.08 -5.47
CA VAL A 224 12.87 -14.36 -4.28
C VAL A 224 12.26 -15.49 -3.46
N TRP A 225 10.96 -15.46 -3.21
CA TRP A 225 10.35 -16.49 -2.38
C TRP A 225 10.17 -17.83 -3.09
N LYS A 226 9.72 -17.82 -4.34
CA LYS A 226 9.50 -19.05 -5.09
C LYS A 226 10.80 -19.71 -5.51
N GLU A 227 11.66 -18.97 -6.19
CA GLU A 227 12.84 -19.53 -6.86
C GLU A 227 14.03 -19.57 -5.90
N LYS A 228 14.34 -18.48 -5.19
CA LYS A 228 15.54 -18.43 -4.34
C LYS A 228 15.34 -19.15 -3.01
N ILE A 229 14.22 -18.91 -2.31
CA ILE A 229 13.99 -19.50 -0.98
C ILE A 229 13.47 -20.92 -1.10
N CYS A 230 12.41 -21.13 -1.88
CA CYS A 230 11.71 -22.43 -1.95
C CYS A 230 12.16 -23.35 -3.11
N GLU A 231 13.04 -22.90 -4.02
CA GLU A 231 13.50 -23.69 -5.19
C GLU A 231 12.35 -24.27 -6.03
N GLY A 232 11.25 -23.51 -6.18
CA GLY A 232 10.06 -23.94 -6.92
C GLY A 232 9.25 -25.07 -6.25
N LYS A 233 9.61 -25.49 -5.03
CA LYS A 233 8.95 -26.61 -4.34
C LYS A 233 7.61 -26.16 -3.76
N MET A 234 6.53 -26.52 -4.45
CA MET A 234 5.15 -26.21 -4.07
C MET A 234 4.81 -26.56 -2.61
N ILE A 235 5.25 -27.72 -2.13
CA ILE A 235 4.99 -28.16 -0.75
C ILE A 235 5.57 -27.16 0.26
N LEU A 236 6.77 -26.64 0.02
CA LEU A 236 7.41 -25.67 0.90
C LEU A 236 6.70 -24.32 0.83
N MET A 237 6.38 -23.85 -0.38
CA MET A 237 5.66 -22.59 -0.58
C MET A 237 4.31 -22.55 0.14
N GLN A 238 3.59 -23.69 0.16
CA GLN A 238 2.32 -23.84 0.87
C GLN A 238 2.48 -24.05 2.38
N SER A 239 3.67 -24.43 2.84
CA SER A 239 3.97 -24.68 4.26
C SER A 239 4.55 -23.46 4.99
N LEU A 240 4.83 -22.36 4.27
CA LEU A 240 5.27 -21.11 4.90
C LEU A 240 4.13 -20.50 5.72
N ASP A 241 4.48 -19.87 6.84
CA ASP A 241 3.56 -19.15 7.71
C ASP A 241 3.90 -17.65 7.77
N ILE A 242 2.89 -16.85 8.10
CA ILE A 242 3.01 -15.38 8.12
C ILE A 242 4.00 -14.88 9.17
N ASP A 243 4.10 -15.54 10.32
CA ASP A 243 4.95 -15.08 11.42
C ASP A 243 6.42 -15.28 11.08
N SER A 244 6.76 -16.39 10.43
CA SER A 244 8.10 -16.61 9.89
C SER A 244 8.48 -15.57 8.84
N ILE A 245 7.58 -15.23 7.91
CA ILE A 245 7.84 -14.16 6.93
C ILE A 245 8.09 -12.83 7.64
N ARG A 246 7.28 -12.50 8.65
CA ARG A 246 7.45 -11.27 9.45
C ARG A 246 8.76 -11.22 10.23
N MET A 247 9.26 -12.38 10.67
CA MET A 247 10.52 -12.46 11.40
C MET A 247 11.73 -12.27 10.48
N VAL A 248 11.65 -12.66 9.20
CA VAL A 248 12.78 -12.56 8.26
C VAL A 248 12.74 -11.34 7.35
N GLN A 249 11.58 -10.76 7.05
CA GLN A 249 11.49 -9.54 6.24
C GLN A 249 12.30 -8.39 6.86
N PHE A 250 12.76 -7.45 6.02
CA PHE A 250 13.69 -6.36 6.37
C PHE A 250 15.11 -6.80 6.78
N ARG A 251 15.40 -8.11 6.90
CA ARG A 251 16.75 -8.58 7.23
C ARG A 251 17.63 -8.72 5.99
N MET A 252 18.94 -8.66 6.20
CA MET A 252 19.97 -8.75 5.16
C MET A 252 21.05 -9.76 5.59
N PRO A 253 20.79 -11.07 5.53
CA PRO A 253 21.61 -12.09 6.20
C PRO A 253 23.07 -12.12 5.72
N THR A 254 23.32 -12.01 4.42
CA THR A 254 24.70 -11.99 3.88
C THR A 254 25.48 -10.73 4.27
N VAL A 255 24.79 -9.64 4.61
CA VAL A 255 25.39 -8.31 4.80
C VAL A 255 25.50 -7.94 6.28
N CYS A 256 24.59 -8.46 7.11
CA CYS A 256 24.49 -8.15 8.53
C CYS A 256 24.60 -9.43 9.34
N SER A 257 25.75 -9.65 10.00
CA SER A 257 25.96 -10.82 10.86
C SER A 257 24.89 -10.95 11.95
N GLY A 258 24.47 -9.83 12.56
CA GLY A 258 23.39 -9.86 13.56
C GLY A 258 22.04 -10.34 13.01
N ASP A 259 21.76 -10.14 11.71
CA ASP A 259 20.59 -10.73 11.07
C ASP A 259 20.78 -12.22 10.81
N ALA A 260 21.95 -12.63 10.30
CA ALA A 260 22.28 -14.04 10.11
C ALA A 260 22.17 -14.80 11.43
N ASP A 261 22.81 -14.34 12.50
CA ASP A 261 22.76 -14.93 13.84
C ASP A 261 21.32 -14.99 14.38
N THR A 262 20.50 -14.00 14.06
CA THR A 262 19.09 -14.01 14.47
C THR A 262 18.30 -15.05 13.69
N ILE A 263 18.49 -15.13 12.38
CA ILE A 263 17.83 -16.12 11.52
C ILE A 263 18.26 -17.54 11.91
N GLU A 264 19.55 -17.78 12.10
CA GLU A 264 20.10 -19.06 12.54
C GLU A 264 19.46 -19.54 13.85
N ARG A 265 19.45 -18.69 14.88
CA ARG A 265 18.82 -19.03 16.17
C ARG A 265 17.33 -19.33 16.03
N LEU A 266 16.62 -18.63 15.14
CA LEU A 266 15.19 -18.90 14.92
C LEU A 266 14.96 -20.23 14.19
N PHE A 267 15.87 -20.65 13.31
CA PHE A 267 15.87 -22.00 12.74
C PHE A 267 16.20 -23.07 13.78
N ASP A 268 17.23 -22.85 14.61
CA ASP A 268 17.69 -23.77 15.66
C ASP A 268 16.58 -24.06 16.68
N ASN A 269 15.85 -23.03 17.08
CA ASN A 269 14.75 -23.14 18.03
C ASN A 269 13.44 -23.63 17.40
N GLY A 270 13.43 -23.99 16.11
CA GLY A 270 12.23 -24.44 15.40
C GLY A 270 11.15 -23.37 15.23
N THR A 271 11.49 -22.09 15.40
CA THR A 271 10.54 -20.97 15.33
C THR A 271 10.22 -20.59 13.88
N LEU A 272 11.23 -20.64 12.99
CA LEU A 272 11.00 -20.42 11.56
C LEU A 272 10.44 -21.67 10.88
N PHE A 273 9.39 -21.42 10.10
CA PHE A 273 8.66 -22.37 9.25
C PHE A 273 8.33 -23.67 10.00
N PRO A 274 7.57 -23.61 11.11
CA PRO A 274 7.34 -24.76 11.98
C PRO A 274 6.58 -25.89 11.28
N SER A 275 5.77 -25.58 10.26
CA SER A 275 5.04 -26.57 9.46
C SER A 275 5.95 -27.40 8.53
N VAL A 276 7.17 -26.94 8.27
CA VAL A 276 8.16 -27.70 7.50
C VAL A 276 8.92 -28.60 8.48
N THR A 277 8.54 -29.86 8.53
CA THR A 277 9.10 -30.86 9.46
C THR A 277 10.18 -31.74 8.83
N ASP A 278 10.20 -31.84 7.50
CA ASP A 278 11.22 -32.59 6.76
C ASP A 278 12.61 -31.97 6.95
N PRO A 279 13.60 -32.72 7.48
CA PRO A 279 14.94 -32.18 7.72
C PRO A 279 15.61 -31.58 6.49
N SER A 280 15.48 -32.23 5.32
CA SER A 280 16.08 -31.73 4.08
C SER A 280 15.47 -30.40 3.64
N GLY A 281 14.14 -30.28 3.70
CA GLY A 281 13.43 -29.04 3.44
C GLY A 281 13.80 -27.92 4.41
N ARG A 282 13.97 -28.23 5.70
CA ARG A 282 14.40 -27.25 6.71
C ARG A 282 15.82 -26.75 6.45
N ASP A 283 16.77 -27.66 6.20
CA ASP A 283 18.17 -27.31 5.93
C ASP A 283 18.29 -26.49 4.64
N MET A 284 17.50 -26.82 3.62
CA MET A 284 17.42 -26.07 2.38
C MET A 284 16.90 -24.64 2.62
N LEU A 285 15.75 -24.48 3.30
CA LEU A 285 15.21 -23.16 3.63
C LEU A 285 16.21 -22.34 4.44
N ARG A 286 16.90 -22.96 5.41
CA ARG A 286 17.95 -22.31 6.22
C ARG A 286 19.07 -21.78 5.35
N ARG A 287 19.70 -22.63 4.52
CA ARG A 287 20.79 -22.22 3.62
C ARG A 287 20.32 -21.12 2.67
N ASN A 288 19.14 -21.28 2.08
CA ASN A 288 18.65 -20.37 1.06
C ASN A 288 18.33 -19.00 1.64
N VAL A 289 17.63 -18.93 2.78
CA VAL A 289 17.36 -17.66 3.48
C VAL A 289 18.67 -16.98 3.89
N LEU A 290 19.63 -17.71 4.47
CA LEU A 290 20.91 -17.14 4.91
C LEU A 290 21.81 -16.68 3.76
N SER A 291 21.64 -17.26 2.57
CA SER A 291 22.39 -16.89 1.37
C SER A 291 21.90 -15.60 0.69
N LEU A 292 20.76 -15.04 1.11
CA LEU A 292 20.16 -13.88 0.45
C LEU A 292 21.03 -12.62 0.54
N ASP A 293 21.48 -12.17 -0.62
CA ASP A 293 22.34 -11.01 -0.86
C ASP A 293 21.57 -9.68 -0.99
N MET A 294 20.41 -9.61 -0.34
CA MET A 294 19.41 -8.54 -0.48
C MET A 294 18.58 -8.38 0.78
N VAL A 295 17.79 -7.31 0.85
CA VAL A 295 16.78 -7.19 1.91
C VAL A 295 15.68 -8.21 1.60
N ILE A 296 15.36 -9.07 2.56
CA ILE A 296 14.32 -10.10 2.34
C ILE A 296 12.98 -9.40 2.05
N PRO A 297 12.42 -9.57 0.83
CA PRO A 297 11.31 -8.76 0.36
C PRO A 297 9.97 -9.31 0.86
N SER A 298 8.97 -8.46 1.01
CA SER A 298 7.60 -8.81 1.39
C SER A 298 6.64 -7.68 0.99
N PHE A 299 5.33 -7.88 1.17
CA PHE A 299 4.36 -6.80 0.99
C PHE A 299 4.59 -5.63 1.96
N GLU A 300 5.05 -5.89 3.18
CA GLU A 300 5.27 -4.85 4.18
C GLU A 300 6.39 -3.89 3.76
N ILE A 301 7.55 -4.43 3.38
CA ILE A 301 8.68 -3.62 2.89
C ILE A 301 8.37 -2.95 1.56
N LEU A 302 7.63 -3.61 0.65
CA LEU A 302 7.12 -2.96 -0.57
C LEU A 302 6.31 -1.71 -0.22
N GLN A 303 5.39 -1.79 0.75
CA GLN A 303 4.57 -0.66 1.16
C GLN A 303 5.39 0.48 1.75
N GLU A 304 6.34 0.17 2.63
CA GLU A 304 7.26 1.15 3.19
C GLU A 304 8.10 1.82 2.10
N ASN A 305 8.69 1.03 1.20
CA ASN A 305 9.50 1.51 0.09
C ASN A 305 8.68 2.36 -0.89
N MET A 306 7.43 1.99 -1.18
CA MET A 306 6.52 2.81 -1.99
C MET A 306 6.19 4.15 -1.34
N HIS A 307 6.16 4.26 -0.01
CA HIS A 307 5.99 5.58 0.62
C HIS A 307 7.15 6.52 0.27
N TYR A 308 8.37 5.98 0.21
CA TYR A 308 9.57 6.74 -0.15
C TYR A 308 9.64 7.02 -1.66
N VAL A 309 9.55 5.99 -2.50
CA VAL A 309 9.55 6.10 -3.97
C VAL A 309 8.38 6.94 -4.49
N GLY A 310 7.25 6.95 -3.78
CA GLY A 310 6.12 7.82 -4.07
C GLY A 310 6.42 9.32 -3.95
N PHE A 311 7.49 9.73 -3.26
CA PHE A 311 7.97 11.11 -3.34
C PHE A 311 8.48 11.45 -4.73
N ALA A 312 9.26 10.56 -5.36
CA ALA A 312 9.75 10.78 -6.71
C ALA A 312 8.58 11.00 -7.69
N ALA A 313 7.56 10.13 -7.66
CA ALA A 313 6.38 10.31 -8.50
C ALA A 313 5.71 11.69 -8.33
N ARG A 314 5.46 12.11 -7.08
CA ARG A 314 4.82 13.40 -6.79
C ARG A 314 5.67 14.58 -7.26
N ILE A 315 6.98 14.51 -7.03
CA ILE A 315 7.95 15.54 -7.42
C ILE A 315 8.00 15.66 -8.94
N LEU A 316 8.11 14.54 -9.65
CA LEU A 316 8.16 14.49 -11.10
C LEU A 316 6.90 15.07 -11.72
N ILE A 317 5.71 14.67 -11.23
CA ILE A 317 4.43 15.21 -11.70
C ILE A 317 4.36 16.74 -11.47
N ARG A 318 4.83 17.22 -10.32
CA ARG A 318 4.78 18.65 -9.97
C ARG A 318 5.73 19.48 -10.82
N HIS A 319 6.98 19.05 -10.92
CA HIS A 319 8.08 19.90 -11.39
C HIS A 319 8.58 19.57 -12.79
N VAL A 320 8.54 18.31 -13.23
CA VAL A 320 9.17 17.90 -14.49
C VAL A 320 8.15 17.66 -15.60
N VAL A 321 7.08 16.90 -15.32
CA VAL A 321 6.04 16.58 -16.30
C VAL A 321 5.19 17.82 -16.60
N ASP A 322 4.95 18.12 -17.88
CA ASP A 322 4.10 19.25 -18.32
C ASP A 322 2.63 19.05 -17.90
N GLU A 323 2.03 17.96 -18.39
CA GLU A 323 0.70 17.51 -18.01
C GLU A 323 0.67 15.97 -18.04
N LEU A 324 0.06 15.36 -17.02
CA LEU A 324 -0.20 13.92 -17.02
C LEU A 324 -1.61 13.68 -17.59
N PRO A 325 -1.76 13.19 -18.83
CA PRO A 325 -3.08 13.10 -19.46
C PRO A 325 -3.93 12.01 -18.79
N LEU A 326 -4.85 12.42 -17.93
CA LEU A 326 -5.70 11.50 -17.19
C LEU A 326 -6.81 10.93 -18.09
N CYS A 327 -6.73 9.63 -18.35
CA CYS A 327 -7.77 8.95 -19.12
C CYS A 327 -9.02 8.72 -18.24
N LYS A 328 -10.10 9.43 -18.57
CA LYS A 328 -11.43 9.24 -17.94
C LYS A 328 -12.09 7.91 -18.30
N SER A 329 -11.60 7.23 -19.33
CA SER A 329 -12.13 5.93 -19.76
C SER A 329 -11.79 4.82 -18.76
N SER A 330 -12.75 3.91 -18.55
CA SER A 330 -12.52 2.66 -17.81
C SER A 330 -11.72 1.63 -18.61
N LYS A 331 -11.67 1.77 -19.94
CA LYS A 331 -11.01 0.83 -20.86
C LYS A 331 -9.55 1.16 -21.14
N ARG A 332 -9.21 2.44 -21.22
CA ARG A 332 -7.83 2.90 -21.49
C ARG A 332 -7.15 3.34 -20.20
N ARG A 333 -5.89 2.95 -20.05
CA ARG A 333 -5.06 3.40 -18.93
C ARG A 333 -4.61 4.84 -19.14
N SER A 334 -4.43 5.57 -18.05
CA SER A 334 -3.66 6.82 -18.14
C SER A 334 -2.19 6.41 -18.32
N PRO A 335 -1.40 7.14 -19.10
CA PRO A 335 0.00 6.81 -19.21
C PRO A 335 0.68 6.95 -17.85
N THR A 336 1.74 6.17 -17.66
CA THR A 336 2.62 6.29 -16.50
C THR A 336 3.53 7.50 -16.65
N ILE A 337 4.17 7.90 -15.54
CA ILE A 337 5.18 8.96 -15.57
C ILE A 337 6.30 8.58 -16.53
N PHE A 338 6.72 7.31 -16.50
CA PHE A 338 7.75 6.80 -17.38
C PHE A 338 7.36 6.90 -18.86
N GLU A 339 6.15 6.51 -19.24
CA GLU A 339 5.68 6.63 -20.63
C GLU A 339 5.63 8.08 -21.12
N VAL A 340 5.13 9.00 -20.28
CA VAL A 340 5.06 10.41 -20.66
C VAL A 340 6.47 10.98 -20.84
N LEU A 341 7.36 10.77 -19.88
CA LEU A 341 8.73 11.27 -19.99
C LEU A 341 9.49 10.62 -21.15
N SER A 342 9.33 9.31 -21.35
CA SER A 342 9.95 8.59 -22.48
C SER A 342 9.48 9.11 -23.84
N SER A 343 8.22 9.54 -23.96
CA SER A 343 7.73 10.15 -25.22
C SER A 343 8.39 11.51 -25.55
N THR A 344 8.96 12.15 -24.54
CA THR A 344 9.71 13.42 -24.66
C THR A 344 11.22 13.23 -24.61
N TRP A 345 11.70 11.99 -24.49
CA TRP A 345 13.11 11.70 -24.33
C TRP A 345 13.81 11.67 -25.69
N THR A 346 14.92 12.37 -25.77
CA THR A 346 15.84 12.35 -26.92
C THR A 346 17.18 11.86 -26.43
N ALA A 347 17.76 10.88 -27.11
CA ALA A 347 19.06 10.34 -26.73
C ALA A 347 20.11 11.46 -26.69
N PRO A 348 20.83 11.64 -25.57
CA PRO A 348 21.97 12.54 -25.53
C PRO A 348 23.10 12.00 -26.41
N VAL A 349 24.00 12.89 -26.83
CA VAL A 349 25.16 12.53 -27.68
C VAL A 349 26.08 11.55 -26.95
N VAL A 350 26.24 11.77 -25.65
CA VAL A 350 27.03 10.93 -24.75
C VAL A 350 26.13 10.41 -23.64
N ALA A 351 26.29 9.14 -23.28
CA ALA A 351 25.60 8.57 -22.12
C ALA A 351 26.27 9.11 -20.86
N GLN A 352 25.48 9.69 -19.96
CA GLN A 352 26.00 10.28 -18.72
C GLN A 352 25.23 9.74 -17.52
N VAL A 353 25.95 9.61 -16.40
CA VAL A 353 25.35 9.33 -15.10
C VAL A 353 25.81 10.32 -14.08
N GLU A 354 24.89 10.75 -13.22
CA GLU A 354 25.23 11.67 -12.16
C GLU A 354 26.06 10.98 -11.07
N ALA A 355 27.29 11.44 -10.85
CA ALA A 355 28.21 10.93 -9.84
C ALA A 355 28.23 11.77 -8.56
N ASN A 356 28.08 13.09 -8.71
CA ASN A 356 27.85 14.06 -7.64
C ASN A 356 26.89 15.13 -8.15
N ASP A 357 26.45 16.05 -7.30
CA ASP A 357 25.48 17.05 -7.73
C ASP A 357 26.03 17.92 -8.88
N GLY A 358 25.41 17.78 -10.06
CA GLY A 358 25.80 18.53 -11.25
C GLY A 358 27.04 17.98 -11.97
N GLU A 359 27.63 16.90 -11.46
CA GLU A 359 28.73 16.18 -12.11
C GLU A 359 28.17 14.97 -12.86
N LEU A 360 28.20 15.06 -14.18
CA LEU A 360 27.66 14.07 -15.12
C LEU A 360 28.80 13.47 -15.97
N PRO A 361 29.67 12.63 -15.38
CA PRO A 361 30.67 11.91 -16.17
C PRO A 361 30.01 11.05 -17.25
N GLU A 362 30.71 10.93 -18.36
CA GLU A 362 30.36 10.02 -19.44
C GLU A 362 30.55 8.56 -18.99
N ILE A 363 29.69 7.68 -19.46
CA ILE A 363 29.76 6.24 -19.21
C ILE A 363 29.80 5.46 -20.51
N GLU A 364 30.36 4.26 -20.41
CA GLU A 364 30.31 3.27 -21.48
C GLU A 364 28.90 2.69 -21.61
N GLY A 365 28.44 2.53 -22.86
CA GLY A 365 27.14 1.94 -23.18
C GLY A 365 26.08 2.96 -23.64
N PRO A 366 24.93 2.48 -24.12
CA PRO A 366 23.91 3.34 -24.70
C PRO A 366 23.13 4.09 -23.62
N ALA A 367 22.89 5.38 -23.86
CA ALA A 367 21.90 6.13 -23.10
C ALA A 367 20.51 5.48 -23.31
N SER A 368 19.72 5.38 -22.24
CA SER A 368 18.36 4.86 -22.32
C SER A 368 17.39 5.69 -21.50
N PRO A 369 16.11 5.79 -21.90
CA PRO A 369 15.10 6.50 -21.12
C PRO A 369 14.90 5.86 -19.75
N SER A 370 15.07 4.53 -19.62
CA SER A 370 14.98 3.83 -18.33
C SER A 370 16.09 4.22 -17.37
N LEU A 371 17.34 4.31 -17.85
CA LEU A 371 18.48 4.77 -17.05
C LEU A 371 18.28 6.23 -16.63
N ALA A 372 17.91 7.11 -17.57
CA ALA A 372 17.62 8.51 -17.30
C ALA A 372 16.48 8.67 -16.26
N PHE A 373 15.42 7.89 -16.38
CA PHE A 373 14.30 7.91 -15.44
C PHE A 373 14.73 7.46 -14.03
N MET A 374 15.56 6.41 -13.93
CA MET A 374 16.11 5.95 -12.65
C MET A 374 16.97 7.03 -11.96
N GLN A 375 17.85 7.69 -12.71
CA GLN A 375 18.66 8.81 -12.23
C GLN A 375 17.78 9.94 -11.69
N LEU A 376 16.73 10.29 -12.43
CA LEU A 376 15.83 11.35 -12.04
C LEU A 376 15.02 10.98 -10.78
N CYS A 377 14.58 9.72 -10.65
CA CYS A 377 13.98 9.23 -9.43
C CYS A 377 14.94 9.32 -8.24
N LEU A 378 16.21 8.92 -8.39
CA LEU A 378 17.22 9.06 -7.34
C LEU A 378 17.45 10.50 -6.94
N ALA A 379 17.58 11.42 -7.89
CA ALA A 379 17.69 12.85 -7.61
C ALA A 379 16.48 13.37 -6.81
N CYS A 380 15.26 12.95 -7.19
CA CYS A 380 14.06 13.27 -6.43
C CYS A 380 14.11 12.72 -4.99
N LEU A 381 14.60 11.50 -4.79
CA LEU A 381 14.71 10.88 -3.46
C LEU A 381 15.82 11.49 -2.60
N ARG A 382 16.91 11.97 -3.20
CA ARG A 382 17.98 12.71 -2.51
C ARG A 382 17.52 14.11 -2.11
N LEU A 383 16.67 14.75 -2.92
CA LEU A 383 16.24 16.14 -2.73
C LEU A 383 14.81 16.30 -2.23
N PHE A 384 14.11 15.21 -1.91
CA PHE A 384 12.68 15.23 -1.63
C PHE A 384 12.21 16.27 -0.60
N PRO A 385 12.98 16.59 0.47
CA PRO A 385 12.52 17.57 1.45
C PRO A 385 12.56 19.01 0.93
N TRP A 386 13.31 19.26 -0.15
CA TRP A 386 13.43 20.56 -0.81
C TRP A 386 12.57 20.71 -2.07
N LEU A 387 11.93 19.62 -2.50
CA LEU A 387 11.12 19.58 -3.71
C LEU A 387 9.62 19.49 -3.40
N GLN A 388 9.25 19.34 -2.13
CA GLN A 388 7.85 19.35 -1.69
C GLN A 388 7.72 19.85 -0.25
N ASP A 389 6.50 20.21 0.12
CA ASP A 389 6.10 20.83 1.39
C ASP A 389 5.33 19.87 2.32
N ALA A 390 5.24 18.58 1.98
CA ALA A 390 4.36 17.64 2.66
C ALA A 390 5.00 16.97 3.89
N LEU A 391 6.12 16.28 3.70
CA LEU A 391 6.66 15.35 4.70
C LEU A 391 8.19 15.37 4.67
N PRO A 392 8.87 15.73 5.78
CA PRO A 392 10.32 15.66 5.90
C PRO A 392 10.81 14.21 6.10
N PRO A 393 12.14 13.97 6.19
CA PRO A 393 12.68 12.73 6.73
C PRO A 393 12.07 12.36 8.09
N ARG A 394 12.15 11.08 8.48
CA ARG A 394 11.70 10.67 9.82
C ARG A 394 12.65 11.26 10.87
N GLU A 395 12.10 11.84 11.93
CA GLU A 395 12.93 12.36 13.02
C GLU A 395 13.60 11.20 13.75
N ASP A 396 14.93 11.23 13.83
CA ASP A 396 15.71 10.35 14.69
C ASP A 396 15.58 10.79 16.16
N TRP A 397 15.74 12.10 16.38
CA TRP A 397 15.68 12.78 17.67
C TRP A 397 15.03 14.16 17.50
N PRO A 398 14.47 14.76 18.56
CA PRO A 398 13.86 16.10 18.47
C PRO A 398 14.79 17.19 17.90
N GLU A 399 16.09 17.11 18.21
CA GLU A 399 17.12 18.02 17.68
C GLU A 399 17.42 17.84 16.18
N ASP A 400 17.07 16.69 15.62
CA ASP A 400 17.22 16.35 14.19
C ASP A 400 15.94 16.72 13.40
N SER A 401 15.04 17.51 13.99
CA SER A 401 13.82 18.01 13.36
C SER A 401 14.14 18.79 12.08
N PHE A 402 13.51 18.37 10.98
CA PHE A 402 13.74 18.91 9.65
C PHE A 402 12.41 19.41 9.08
N LYS A 403 12.36 20.66 8.60
CA LYS A 403 11.17 21.19 7.91
C LYS A 403 11.32 21.04 6.40
N ALA A 404 10.37 20.37 5.77
CA ALA A 404 10.29 20.29 4.31
C ALA A 404 9.78 21.62 3.73
N GLU A 405 10.45 22.15 2.72
CA GLU A 405 10.09 23.40 2.04
C GLU A 405 10.55 23.39 0.59
N VAL A 406 9.78 23.98 -0.32
CA VAL A 406 10.17 24.01 -1.73
C VAL A 406 11.29 25.04 -1.94
N ASN A 407 12.47 24.58 -2.36
CA ASN A 407 13.63 25.40 -2.65
C ASN A 407 13.80 25.54 -4.18
N THR A 408 13.83 26.78 -4.67
CA THR A 408 13.90 27.09 -6.11
C THR A 408 15.20 26.62 -6.77
N GLN A 409 16.33 26.63 -6.06
CA GLN A 409 17.61 26.13 -6.59
C GLN A 409 17.58 24.61 -6.78
N CYS A 410 16.95 23.88 -5.86
CA CYS A 410 16.78 22.43 -5.98
C CYS A 410 15.84 22.07 -7.14
N VAL A 411 14.78 22.86 -7.37
CA VAL A 411 13.88 22.69 -8.52
C VAL A 411 14.62 22.97 -9.84
N ALA A 412 15.37 24.07 -9.91
CA ALA A 412 16.17 24.40 -11.09
C ALA A 412 17.19 23.29 -11.42
N TYR A 413 17.87 22.77 -10.39
CA TYR A 413 18.79 21.64 -10.52
C TYR A 413 18.12 20.36 -11.02
N LEU A 414 16.95 20.00 -10.49
CA LEU A 414 16.23 18.83 -10.98
C LEU A 414 15.86 18.98 -12.47
N LEU A 415 15.43 20.17 -12.89
CA LEU A 415 15.06 20.45 -14.28
C LEU A 415 16.27 20.42 -15.21
N HIS A 416 17.40 21.00 -14.77
CA HIS A 416 18.65 20.95 -15.50
C HIS A 416 19.15 19.51 -15.68
N LEU A 417 19.18 18.74 -14.59
CA LEU A 417 19.55 17.32 -14.65
C LEU A 417 18.65 16.56 -15.63
N ALA A 418 17.32 16.76 -15.57
CA ALA A 418 16.38 16.12 -16.50
C ALA A 418 16.66 16.51 -17.97
N PHE A 419 17.05 17.75 -18.22
CA PHE A 419 17.44 18.21 -19.56
C PHE A 419 18.72 17.52 -20.05
N GLU A 420 19.78 17.51 -19.24
CA GLU A 420 21.08 16.90 -19.59
C GLU A 420 20.93 15.41 -19.93
N ILE A 421 20.17 14.66 -19.12
CA ILE A 421 19.95 13.22 -19.34
C ILE A 421 18.90 12.89 -20.44
N GLY A 422 18.41 13.91 -21.17
CA GLY A 422 17.68 13.73 -22.43
C GLY A 422 16.17 14.04 -22.42
N PHE A 423 15.56 14.43 -21.29
CA PHE A 423 14.12 14.74 -21.26
C PHE A 423 13.80 16.16 -21.78
N ARG A 424 12.86 16.27 -22.73
CA ARG A 424 12.49 17.52 -23.41
C ARG A 424 11.03 17.91 -23.12
N THR A 425 10.77 18.31 -21.88
CA THR A 425 9.48 18.92 -21.47
C THR A 425 9.55 20.44 -21.60
N SER A 426 8.41 21.12 -21.66
CA SER A 426 8.41 22.59 -21.69
C SER A 426 9.11 23.19 -20.47
N LYS A 427 8.99 22.53 -19.31
CA LYS A 427 9.66 22.94 -18.06
C LYS A 427 11.17 22.73 -18.10
N THR A 428 11.66 21.61 -18.63
CA THR A 428 13.11 21.35 -18.72
C THR A 428 13.78 22.24 -19.77
N GLN A 429 13.08 22.56 -20.86
CA GLN A 429 13.58 23.49 -21.89
C GLN A 429 13.64 24.94 -21.39
N ALA A 430 12.72 25.35 -20.52
CA ALA A 430 12.70 26.69 -19.94
C ALA A 430 13.74 26.91 -18.83
N ALA A 431 14.30 25.83 -18.25
CA ALA A 431 15.19 25.92 -17.09
C ALA A 431 16.57 26.55 -17.40
N GLY A 432 16.95 26.65 -18.69
CA GLY A 432 18.23 27.22 -19.13
C GLY A 432 19.46 26.45 -18.63
N SER A 433 20.66 26.91 -18.99
CA SER A 433 21.92 26.39 -18.44
C SER A 433 22.07 26.87 -17.00
N GLN A 434 22.26 25.96 -16.04
CA GLN A 434 22.34 26.33 -14.64
C GLN A 434 23.79 26.66 -14.22
N ALA A 435 23.94 27.69 -13.39
CA ALA A 435 25.16 27.91 -12.63
C ALA A 435 25.43 26.75 -11.65
N THR A 436 26.70 26.57 -11.27
CA THR A 436 27.18 25.52 -10.37
C THR A 436 26.27 25.32 -9.15
N TYR A 437 25.70 24.12 -9.00
CA TYR A 437 24.83 23.78 -7.88
C TYR A 437 25.64 23.06 -6.79
N ALA A 438 25.76 23.67 -5.61
CA ALA A 438 26.58 23.13 -4.52
C ALA A 438 25.83 22.21 -3.54
N GLY A 439 24.53 21.96 -3.78
CA GLY A 439 23.73 21.08 -2.93
C GLY A 439 23.43 21.59 -1.51
N PRO A 440 22.30 21.22 -0.90
CA PRO A 440 22.11 21.37 0.54
C PRO A 440 23.15 20.57 1.31
N LYS A 441 23.75 21.19 2.34
CA LYS A 441 24.71 20.57 3.26
C LYS A 441 24.05 20.30 4.62
N PRO A 442 24.49 19.26 5.36
CA PRO A 442 23.94 18.98 6.68
C PRO A 442 24.16 20.15 7.64
N PRO A 443 23.21 20.45 8.54
CA PRO A 443 23.30 21.59 9.45
C PRO A 443 24.47 21.47 10.44
N HIS A 444 24.82 20.25 10.87
CA HIS A 444 25.94 20.00 11.80
C HIS A 444 26.66 18.68 11.48
N ALA A 445 27.97 18.63 11.74
CA ALA A 445 28.83 17.46 11.47
C ALA A 445 28.48 16.22 12.33
N SER A 446 27.76 16.40 13.44
CA SER A 446 27.30 15.31 14.31
C SER A 446 26.32 14.35 13.62
N LEU A 447 25.65 14.77 12.55
CA LEU A 447 24.75 13.92 11.75
C LEU A 447 25.45 12.75 11.06
N TRP A 448 26.78 12.79 10.97
CA TRP A 448 27.62 11.70 10.46
C TRP A 448 28.02 10.69 11.55
N ARG A 449 27.81 10.98 12.84
CA ARG A 449 28.24 10.12 13.96
C ARG A 449 27.22 9.04 14.27
N LYS A 450 27.65 7.78 14.14
CA LYS A 450 26.84 6.55 14.20
C LYS A 450 25.73 6.63 13.15
N ILE A 451 25.82 5.83 12.10
CA ILE A 451 24.72 5.63 11.15
C ILE A 451 23.99 4.39 11.64
N PRO A 452 22.89 4.50 12.41
CA PRO A 452 22.19 3.32 12.85
C PRO A 452 21.51 2.64 11.66
N ASP A 453 21.01 1.45 11.93
CA ASP A 453 20.43 0.57 10.96
C ASP A 453 19.23 1.21 10.20
N TRP A 454 19.12 0.97 8.90
CA TRP A 454 17.99 1.36 8.04
C TRP A 454 17.72 0.25 7.06
N ARG A 455 16.46 -0.19 6.99
CA ARG A 455 16.08 -1.39 6.23
C ARG A 455 15.09 -1.13 5.10
N GLY A 456 14.68 0.13 4.91
CA GLY A 456 13.73 0.52 3.88
C GLY A 456 12.81 1.65 4.28
N GLY A 457 11.96 2.04 3.35
CA GLY A 457 10.98 3.12 3.49
C GLY A 457 11.58 4.50 3.62
N ARG A 458 10.81 5.46 4.15
CA ARG A 458 11.29 6.84 4.28
C ARG A 458 12.45 6.89 5.29
N PRO A 459 13.64 7.37 4.90
CA PRO A 459 14.80 7.39 5.78
C PRO A 459 14.61 8.35 6.96
N PHE A 460 15.30 8.05 8.05
CA PHE A 460 15.45 8.99 9.16
C PHE A 460 16.46 10.11 8.81
N THR A 461 16.38 11.26 9.48
CA THR A 461 17.16 12.47 9.16
C THR A 461 18.65 12.18 8.93
N ARG A 462 19.30 11.41 9.79
CA ARG A 462 20.74 11.10 9.63
C ARG A 462 21.03 10.26 8.38
N ARG A 463 20.16 9.29 8.08
CA ARG A 463 20.29 8.40 6.91
C ARG A 463 19.98 9.14 5.64
N PHE A 464 19.00 10.03 5.71
CA PHE A 464 18.69 10.92 4.61
C PHE A 464 19.91 11.76 4.22
N TRP A 465 20.61 12.37 5.18
CA TRP A 465 21.83 13.13 4.88
C TRP A 465 22.93 12.27 4.27
N TYR A 466 23.10 11.04 4.75
CA TYR A 466 24.01 10.08 4.12
C TYR A 466 23.61 9.76 2.67
N LEU A 467 22.35 9.41 2.43
CA LEU A 467 21.83 9.12 1.09
C LEU A 467 21.85 10.34 0.16
N ARG A 468 21.67 11.54 0.69
CA ARG A 468 21.79 12.78 -0.08
C ARG A 468 23.21 12.96 -0.62
N ALA A 469 24.22 12.68 0.19
CA ALA A 469 25.61 12.81 -0.23
C ALA A 469 26.09 11.64 -1.08
N ASN A 470 25.51 10.45 -0.92
CA ASN A 470 26.10 9.21 -1.46
C ASN A 470 25.18 8.40 -2.39
N GLY A 471 23.89 8.73 -2.48
CA GLY A 471 22.87 7.97 -3.22
C GLY A 471 22.89 8.18 -4.74
N PHE A 472 24.07 8.19 -5.35
CA PHE A 472 24.29 8.34 -6.78
C PHE A 472 24.51 6.99 -7.46
N LEU A 473 24.14 6.84 -8.73
CA LEU A 473 24.21 5.55 -9.43
C LEU A 473 25.60 4.90 -9.40
N PRO A 474 26.70 5.59 -9.72
CA PRO A 474 28.04 4.97 -9.70
C PRO A 474 28.42 4.42 -8.32
N ARG A 475 28.03 5.14 -7.28
CA ARG A 475 28.32 4.76 -5.89
C ARG A 475 27.45 3.58 -5.43
N LEU A 476 26.18 3.57 -5.81
CA LEU A 476 25.29 2.44 -5.57
C LEU A 476 25.77 1.18 -6.32
N ALA A 477 26.27 1.31 -7.55
CA ALA A 477 26.79 0.20 -8.34
C ALA A 477 28.03 -0.47 -7.72
N THR A 478 28.89 0.31 -7.09
CA THR A 478 30.13 -0.16 -6.43
C THR A 478 29.97 -0.52 -4.95
N THR A 479 28.76 -0.38 -4.39
CA THR A 479 28.52 -0.61 -2.96
C THR A 479 28.80 -2.07 -2.58
N ARG A 480 29.81 -2.27 -1.71
CA ARG A 480 30.22 -3.60 -1.22
C ARG A 480 29.08 -4.28 -0.47
N ARG A 481 28.91 -5.58 -0.71
CA ARG A 481 27.87 -6.43 -0.09
C ARG A 481 28.11 -6.77 1.39
N ARG A 482 29.24 -6.39 2.00
CA ARG A 482 29.67 -6.90 3.31
C ARG A 482 29.46 -5.97 4.51
N GLN A 483 28.80 -4.82 4.36
CA GLN A 483 28.43 -3.96 5.50
C GLN A 483 27.00 -3.42 5.36
N PRO A 484 26.17 -3.48 6.42
CA PRO A 484 24.81 -2.97 6.36
C PRO A 484 24.87 -1.44 6.38
N ASN A 485 24.70 -0.83 5.21
CA ASN A 485 24.73 0.60 5.05
C ASN A 485 23.52 1.11 4.24
N PRO A 486 23.21 2.42 4.30
CA PRO A 486 22.07 2.94 3.56
C PRO A 486 22.20 2.81 2.03
N GLU A 487 23.41 2.83 1.46
CA GLU A 487 23.58 2.64 0.01
C GLU A 487 23.12 1.24 -0.43
N PHE A 488 23.46 0.20 0.33
CA PHE A 488 23.05 -1.17 0.03
C PHE A 488 21.52 -1.28 -0.03
N VAL A 489 20.84 -0.70 0.97
CA VAL A 489 19.38 -0.73 1.09
C VAL A 489 18.73 0.09 -0.03
N LEU A 490 19.30 1.24 -0.38
CA LEU A 490 18.81 2.04 -1.52
C LEU A 490 19.04 1.30 -2.84
N ARG A 491 20.22 0.69 -3.06
CA ARG A 491 20.51 -0.12 -4.24
C ARG A 491 19.53 -1.27 -4.38
N ASP A 492 19.27 -2.01 -3.30
CA ASP A 492 18.33 -3.13 -3.30
C ASP A 492 16.91 -2.66 -3.62
N MET A 493 16.48 -1.55 -2.99
CA MET A 493 15.19 -0.91 -3.28
C MET A 493 15.07 -0.51 -4.76
N MET A 494 16.09 0.13 -5.32
CA MET A 494 16.10 0.53 -6.73
C MET A 494 16.12 -0.69 -7.66
N THR A 495 16.87 -1.73 -7.31
CA THR A 495 16.87 -3.00 -8.06
C THR A 495 15.49 -3.63 -8.09
N ALA A 496 14.78 -3.66 -6.96
CA ALA A 496 13.45 -4.23 -6.87
C ALA A 496 12.40 -3.45 -7.69
N PHE A 497 12.46 -2.11 -7.71
CA PHE A 497 11.53 -1.30 -8.52
C PHE A 497 11.89 -1.24 -10.01
N PHE A 498 13.16 -1.27 -10.37
CA PHE A 498 13.59 -1.05 -11.76
C PHE A 498 14.00 -2.33 -12.50
N GLY A 499 14.14 -3.46 -11.80
CA GLY A 499 14.35 -4.77 -12.40
C GLY A 499 15.60 -4.83 -13.27
N GLU A 500 15.45 -5.32 -14.51
CA GLU A 500 16.55 -5.43 -15.48
C GLU A 500 17.14 -4.07 -15.88
N HIS A 501 16.38 -2.98 -15.77
CA HIS A 501 16.90 -1.63 -16.02
C HIS A 501 17.91 -1.19 -14.96
N ALA A 502 18.01 -1.92 -13.85
CA ALA A 502 19.01 -1.76 -12.81
C ALA A 502 20.26 -2.64 -13.05
N SER A 503 20.47 -3.13 -14.28
CA SER A 503 21.62 -3.98 -14.66
C SER A 503 22.98 -3.33 -14.39
N ILE A 504 23.05 -1.99 -14.35
CA ILE A 504 24.25 -1.24 -13.95
C ILE A 504 24.75 -1.63 -12.55
N PHE A 505 23.86 -2.09 -11.66
CA PHE A 505 24.25 -2.60 -10.34
C PHE A 505 24.82 -4.01 -10.37
N ARG A 506 24.72 -4.73 -11.50
CA ARG A 506 25.29 -6.08 -11.67
C ARG A 506 26.73 -6.05 -12.19
N GLN A 507 27.13 -5.00 -12.92
CA GLN A 507 28.47 -4.90 -13.50
C GLN A 507 29.57 -4.69 -12.45
N GLY A 508 29.27 -4.10 -11.29
CA GLY A 508 30.23 -3.95 -10.19
C GLY A 508 30.60 -5.24 -9.44
N LEU A 509 30.11 -6.41 -9.90
CA LEU A 509 30.40 -7.73 -9.33
C LEU A 509 31.63 -8.38 -9.96
N GLU A 510 31.90 -8.15 -11.24
CA GLU A 510 32.99 -8.86 -11.96
C GLU A 510 34.36 -8.26 -11.64
N ASP A 511 34.45 -6.94 -11.39
CA ASP A 511 35.75 -6.27 -11.18
C ASP A 511 36.37 -6.42 -9.79
N THR A 512 35.71 -7.11 -8.83
CA THR A 512 36.18 -7.19 -7.43
C THR A 512 36.42 -8.59 -6.88
N GLU A 513 36.03 -9.64 -7.61
CA GLU A 513 36.39 -11.02 -7.21
C GLU A 513 37.84 -11.37 -7.61
N ASP A 514 38.42 -10.70 -8.63
CA ASP A 514 39.75 -11.03 -9.17
C ASP A 514 40.94 -10.38 -8.42
N MET A 515 40.71 -9.55 -7.39
CA MET A 515 41.80 -8.82 -6.71
C MET A 515 42.11 -9.27 -5.28
N GLU A 516 41.36 -10.22 -4.70
CA GLU A 516 41.60 -10.72 -3.33
C GLU A 516 42.44 -12.02 -3.26
N ASP A 517 42.72 -12.69 -4.38
CA ASP A 517 43.52 -13.94 -4.40
C ASP A 517 45.05 -13.74 -4.57
N THR A 518 45.54 -12.50 -4.70
CA THR A 518 46.96 -12.23 -5.02
C THR A 518 47.76 -11.54 -3.91
N LEU A 519 47.23 -11.42 -2.67
CA LEU A 519 47.92 -10.73 -1.56
C LEU A 519 48.01 -11.54 -0.27
N MET A 520 48.17 -12.86 -0.39
CA MET A 520 48.53 -13.76 0.71
C MET A 520 49.70 -14.67 0.29
N ASP A 521 50.80 -14.07 -0.13
CA ASP A 521 52.12 -14.71 -0.15
C ASP A 521 53.16 -13.60 -0.03
N ASP A 522 53.53 -13.27 1.21
CA ASP A 522 54.88 -12.82 1.58
C ASP A 522 54.99 -12.74 3.11
N VAL A 523 55.45 -13.85 3.68
CA VAL A 523 56.04 -13.92 5.03
C VAL A 523 57.53 -14.14 4.84
N VAL A 524 58.41 -13.17 5.18
CA VAL A 524 59.74 -13.42 5.78
C VAL A 524 60.25 -12.20 6.56
N GLY A 525 60.56 -12.42 7.85
CA GLY A 525 61.59 -11.72 8.66
C GLY A 525 61.20 -10.36 9.25
N ASP A 526 61.56 -9.94 10.46
CA ASP A 526 62.49 -10.41 11.50
C ASP A 526 62.13 -9.52 12.73
N GLY A 527 61.82 -10.05 13.92
CA GLY A 527 62.80 -10.17 15.01
C GLY A 527 62.79 -8.97 16.00
N SER A 528 62.51 -9.27 17.29
CA SER A 528 62.83 -8.50 18.53
C SER A 528 61.94 -7.27 18.87
N ALA A 529 61.56 -6.93 20.11
CA ALA A 529 61.89 -7.38 21.47
C ALA A 529 60.78 -7.01 22.50
N LEU A 530 60.90 -7.64 23.67
CA LEU A 530 60.21 -7.50 24.98
C LEU A 530 60.07 -6.03 25.47
N GLY A 531 59.13 -5.61 26.33
CA GLY A 531 58.44 -6.30 27.43
C GLY A 531 57.26 -5.49 28.05
N PRO A 532 56.80 -5.84 29.28
CA PRO A 532 55.42 -5.71 29.75
C PRO A 532 55.16 -4.53 30.73
N GLU A 533 53.93 -4.50 31.29
CA GLU A 533 53.33 -3.61 32.35
C GLU A 533 52.20 -2.73 31.77
N ASP A 534 50.98 -2.62 32.31
CA ASP A 534 50.41 -3.00 33.60
C ASP A 534 48.86 -3.08 33.53
N GLU A 535 48.28 -3.92 34.39
CA GLU A 535 46.83 -4.00 34.67
C GLU A 535 46.35 -2.84 35.55
N GLN A 536 45.18 -2.27 35.22
CA GLN A 536 44.13 -1.71 36.10
C GLN A 536 43.15 -0.97 35.19
N GLY A 537 41.85 -1.26 35.09
CA GLY A 537 40.86 -1.64 36.09
C GLY A 537 39.70 -0.64 35.96
N GLY A 538 38.50 -1.09 35.61
CA GLY A 538 37.30 -0.22 35.65
C GLY A 538 36.22 -0.50 34.60
N ALA A 539 35.45 -1.57 34.78
CA ALA A 539 34.17 -1.75 34.11
C ALA A 539 33.08 -0.88 34.77
N PRO A 540 32.16 -0.24 34.03
CA PRO A 540 30.91 0.22 34.59
C PRO A 540 29.79 -0.80 34.34
N THR A 541 29.26 -1.29 35.44
CA THR A 541 28.08 -2.12 35.62
C THR A 541 26.86 -1.54 34.91
N VAL A 542 26.28 -2.25 33.93
CA VAL A 542 24.96 -1.94 33.37
C VAL A 542 23.92 -2.84 34.01
N ALA A 543 22.97 -2.21 34.69
CA ALA A 543 21.87 -2.84 35.41
C ALA A 543 20.96 -3.68 34.48
N ARG A 544 20.70 -4.91 34.91
CA ARG A 544 19.63 -5.78 34.39
C ARG A 544 18.26 -5.10 34.56
N ARG A 545 17.47 -5.02 33.47
CA ARG A 545 16.01 -4.86 33.54
C ARG A 545 15.33 -6.09 32.94
N ALA A 546 14.33 -6.59 33.68
CA ALA A 546 13.52 -7.76 33.38
C ALA A 546 12.57 -7.53 32.17
N PRO A 547 12.14 -8.60 31.48
CA PRO A 547 11.31 -8.51 30.29
C PRO A 547 9.82 -8.49 30.65
N GLY A 548 9.08 -7.54 30.09
CA GLY A 548 7.63 -7.51 30.21
C GLY A 548 7.05 -6.14 29.93
N ASP A 549 6.97 -5.77 28.65
CA ASP A 549 5.94 -4.81 28.24
C ASP A 549 5.41 -5.12 26.84
N LYS A 550 4.09 -5.21 26.78
CA LYS A 550 3.30 -5.67 25.64
C LYS A 550 3.35 -4.63 24.52
N ILE A 551 3.88 -5.02 23.36
CA ILE A 551 3.82 -4.24 22.12
C ILE A 551 2.35 -4.17 21.68
N ARG A 552 1.72 -3.00 21.83
CA ARG A 552 0.42 -2.70 21.19
C ARG A 552 0.66 -2.23 19.75
N PRO A 553 -0.14 -2.67 18.77
CA PRO A 553 -0.03 -2.19 17.39
C PRO A 553 -0.45 -0.70 17.31
N ARG A 554 0.45 0.14 16.78
CA ARG A 554 0.20 1.56 16.53
C ARG A 554 -0.59 1.74 15.22
N SER A 555 -1.87 2.08 15.37
CA SER A 555 -2.68 2.72 14.33
C SER A 555 -2.25 4.19 14.21
N LEU A 556 -1.77 4.61 13.03
CA LEU A 556 -1.54 6.02 12.71
C LEU A 556 -2.57 6.48 11.67
N TYR A 557 -3.55 7.23 12.14
CA TYR A 557 -4.52 7.97 11.35
C TYR A 557 -3.83 9.12 10.60
N PHE A 558 -4.14 9.29 9.31
CA PHE A 558 -3.94 10.54 8.60
C PHE A 558 -5.24 11.36 8.62
N GLY A 559 -5.13 12.61 9.08
CA GLY A 559 -6.20 13.60 9.02
C GLY A 559 -6.48 14.01 7.57
N SER A 560 -7.74 13.86 7.15
CA SER A 560 -8.26 14.41 5.91
C SER A 560 -8.42 15.92 6.07
N ALA A 561 -7.69 16.71 5.28
CA ALA A 561 -7.92 18.15 5.16
C ALA A 561 -9.37 18.42 4.73
N ALA A 562 -10.12 19.12 5.58
CA ALA A 562 -11.47 19.55 5.30
C ALA A 562 -11.45 20.67 4.24
N LYS A 563 -12.10 20.43 3.11
CA LYS A 563 -12.43 21.47 2.12
C LYS A 563 -13.46 22.42 2.70
N ALA A 564 -13.04 23.65 3.04
CA ALA A 564 -13.95 24.76 3.28
C ALA A 564 -14.66 25.13 1.97
N ARG A 565 -15.97 24.88 1.90
CA ARG A 565 -16.84 25.38 0.84
C ARG A 565 -17.10 26.86 1.09
N HIS A 566 -16.63 27.72 0.18
CA HIS A 566 -17.11 29.09 0.06
C HIS A 566 -18.56 29.10 -0.44
N ASN A 567 -19.49 29.48 0.43
CA ASN A 567 -20.82 29.90 0.03
C ASN A 567 -20.75 31.35 -0.46
N LYS A 568 -20.99 31.56 -1.76
CA LYS A 568 -21.42 32.86 -2.29
C LYS A 568 -22.87 33.08 -1.85
N ALA A 569 -23.08 34.00 -0.93
CA ALA A 569 -24.39 34.60 -0.67
C ALA A 569 -24.32 36.08 -1.04
N THR A 570 -25.25 36.45 -1.90
CA THR A 570 -25.54 37.74 -2.50
C THR A 570 -25.65 38.89 -1.50
N SER A 571 -24.93 39.98 -1.77
CA SER A 571 -25.09 41.28 -1.12
C SER A 571 -26.35 41.98 -1.66
N VAL A 572 -27.30 42.27 -0.76
CA VAL A 572 -28.31 43.30 -0.97
C VAL A 572 -28.13 44.33 0.13
N THR A 573 -27.97 45.57 -0.32
CA THR A 573 -27.88 46.84 0.40
C THR A 573 -29.02 47.08 1.40
N ALA A 574 -28.72 47.59 2.60
CA ALA A 574 -29.11 48.95 3.02
C ALA A 574 -28.98 49.17 4.55
N LYS A 575 -28.42 50.35 4.88
CA LYS A 575 -28.69 51.23 6.03
C LYS A 575 -28.44 50.74 7.47
N ALA A 576 -27.40 51.34 8.07
CA ALA A 576 -27.38 51.70 9.49
C ALA A 576 -28.46 52.80 9.77
N PRO A 577 -28.90 53.00 11.03
CA PRO A 577 -28.08 53.82 11.93
C PRO A 577 -28.16 53.48 13.43
N GLN A 578 -27.24 54.15 14.14
CA GLN A 578 -27.36 54.74 15.47
C GLN A 578 -26.99 53.94 16.73
N GLN A 579 -25.93 54.49 17.34
CA GLN A 579 -25.50 54.40 18.73
C GLN A 579 -26.62 54.77 19.69
N ASP A 580 -26.64 54.17 20.88
CA ASP A 580 -26.63 54.95 22.10
C ASP A 580 -26.12 54.16 23.31
N ALA A 581 -25.49 54.92 24.20
CA ALA A 581 -24.72 54.50 25.36
C ALA A 581 -25.58 54.15 26.58
N ALA A 582 -25.04 53.33 27.49
CA ALA A 582 -24.91 53.63 28.93
C ALA A 582 -24.72 52.38 29.81
N GLY A 583 -23.72 52.43 30.69
CA GLY A 583 -23.97 52.32 32.14
C GLY A 583 -24.17 50.94 32.79
N ILE A 584 -23.07 50.35 33.24
CA ILE A 584 -22.92 49.36 34.33
C ILE A 584 -23.53 49.93 35.65
N PRO A 585 -24.15 49.12 36.57
CA PRO A 585 -23.40 48.50 37.66
C PRO A 585 -23.79 47.08 38.11
N ARG A 586 -22.73 46.33 38.45
CA ARG A 586 -22.71 45.16 39.33
C ARG A 586 -23.34 45.46 40.70
N ARG A 587 -24.10 44.50 41.23
CA ARG A 587 -24.21 44.27 42.68
C ARG A 587 -24.32 42.77 42.96
N GLU A 588 -23.43 42.31 43.83
CA GLU A 588 -23.41 41.01 44.50
C GLU A 588 -24.62 40.86 45.43
N ALA A 589 -25.13 39.63 45.60
CA ALA A 589 -25.02 38.87 46.86
C ALA A 589 -26.01 37.68 46.94
N ALA A 590 -25.40 36.49 46.98
CA ALA A 590 -25.57 35.45 47.99
C ALA A 590 -26.78 34.49 48.05
N ARG A 591 -26.41 33.21 48.33
CA ARG A 591 -27.16 32.08 48.91
C ARG A 591 -28.03 31.28 47.91
N SER A 592 -28.08 29.95 47.87
CA SER A 592 -27.58 28.89 48.76
C SER A 592 -27.78 27.50 48.08
N VAL A 593 -26.79 26.62 48.18
CA VAL A 593 -26.91 25.24 48.71
C VAL A 593 -27.59 24.14 47.86
N ILE A 594 -26.74 23.18 47.46
CA ILE A 594 -26.92 21.72 47.33
C ILE A 594 -27.96 21.20 46.32
N GLY A 595 -27.45 20.55 45.25
CA GLY A 595 -28.25 19.68 44.39
C GLY A 595 -27.47 19.09 43.20
N ARG A 596 -26.82 17.94 43.45
CA ARG A 596 -26.25 16.95 42.51
C ARG A 596 -24.93 17.26 41.80
#